data_AF-A0A953FQH9-F1
#
_entry.id   AF-A0A953FQH9-F1
#
_cell.length_a   1.000
_cell.length_b   1.000
_cell.length_c   1.000
_cell.angle_alpha   90.00
_cell.angle_beta   90.00
_cell.angle_gamma   90.00
#
_symmetry.space_group_name_H-M   'P 1'
#
loop_
_entity.id
_entity.type
_entity.pdbx_description
1 polymer ?
#
loop_
_entity_poly.entity_id
_entity_poly.type
_entity_poly.pdbx_seq_one_letter_code
_entity_poly.pdbx_strand_id
1 'polypeptide(L)' 'MKPSIPKGTRDFGPQEMLRRKYIFNTMEQVFQRYGFLPLETPAMENLETLTGKYGEEGDRLIFKILNSGDA' A
#
# COMPACT_ATOMS: atom_id res chain seq x y z
N MET A 1 -22.52 -9.65 -16.73
CA MET A 1 -21.41 -8.67 -16.63
C MET A 1 -20.11 -9.45 -16.43
N LYS A 2 -19.05 -9.19 -17.20
CA LYS A 2 -17.75 -9.83 -16.97
C LYS A 2 -17.03 -9.10 -15.82
N PRO A 3 -16.47 -9.81 -14.83
CA PRO A 3 -15.66 -9.17 -13.80
C PRO A 3 -14.46 -8.44 -14.41
N SER A 4 -14.12 -7.28 -13.85
CA SER A 4 -12.92 -6.51 -14.19
C SER A 4 -12.27 -5.97 -12.93
N ILE A 5 -10.95 -5.86 -12.94
CA ILE A 5 -10.19 -5.27 -11.83
C ILE A 5 -10.34 -3.73 -11.81
N PRO A 6 -10.22 -3.08 -10.64
CA PRO A 6 -10.27 -1.62 -10.55
C PRO A 6 -9.23 -0.93 -11.44
N LYS A 7 -9.57 0.25 -11.98
CA LYS A 7 -8.64 1.06 -12.79
C LYS A 7 -7.36 1.34 -12.01
N GLY A 8 -6.21 1.26 -12.69
CA GLY A 8 -4.89 1.48 -12.08
C GLY A 8 -4.34 0.27 -11.31
N THR A 9 -5.00 -0.89 -11.36
CA THR A 9 -4.53 -2.14 -10.74
C THR A 9 -4.21 -3.20 -11.80
N ARG A 10 -3.42 -4.21 -11.43
CA ARG A 10 -3.11 -5.38 -12.27
C ARG A 10 -2.83 -6.60 -11.41
N ASP A 11 -3.13 -7.77 -11.96
CA ASP A 11 -2.70 -9.05 -11.38
C ASP A 11 -1.22 -9.28 -11.64
N PHE A 12 -0.55 -10.00 -10.74
CA PHE A 12 0.83 -10.42 -10.90
C PHE A 12 0.90 -11.95 -11.02
N GLY A 13 1.42 -12.42 -12.15
CA GLY A 13 1.60 -13.86 -12.40
C GLY A 13 2.74 -14.46 -11.57
N PRO A 14 2.88 -15.80 -11.56
CA PRO A 14 3.91 -16.48 -10.76
C PRO A 14 5.34 -15.98 -11.00
N GLN A 15 5.73 -15.77 -12.26
CA GLN A 15 7.07 -15.30 -12.61
C GLN A 15 7.35 -13.89 -12.09
N GLU A 16 6.37 -12.99 -12.18
CA GLU A 16 6.49 -11.62 -11.67
C GLU A 16 6.57 -11.61 -10.15
N MET A 17 5.74 -12.42 -9.48
CA MET A 17 5.75 -12.56 -8.02
C MET A 17 7.09 -13.10 -7.50
N LEU A 18 7.70 -14.08 -8.18
CA LEU A 18 9.03 -14.60 -7.82
C LEU A 18 10.09 -13.49 -7.90
N ARG A 19 10.10 -12.69 -8.97
CA ARG A 19 11.04 -11.58 -9.12
C ARG A 19 10.81 -10.48 -8.07
N ARG A 20 9.55 -10.15 -7.76
CA ARG A 20 9.20 -9.18 -6.70
C ARG A 20 9.70 -9.65 -5.34
N LYS A 21 9.46 -10.93 -4.99
CA LYS A 21 9.95 -11.52 -3.73
C LYS A 21 11.47 -11.48 -3.63
N TYR A 22 12.19 -11.78 -4.71
CA TYR A 22 13.64 -11.66 -4.73
C TYR A 22 14.12 -10.24 -4.33
N ILE A 23 13.49 -9.21 -4.88
CA ILE A 23 13.82 -7.81 -4.56
C ILE A 23 13.51 -7.51 -3.08
N PHE A 24 12.30 -7.83 -2.61
CA PHE A 24 11.92 -7.58 -1.21
C PHE A 24 12.84 -8.30 -0.21
N ASN A 25 13.11 -9.59 -0.43
CA ASN A 25 13.98 -10.39 0.44
C ASN A 25 15.41 -9.84 0.48
N THR A 26 15.91 -9.35 -0.66
CA THR A 26 17.24 -8.73 -0.71
C THR A 26 17.29 -7.47 0.16
N MET A 27 16.29 -6.60 0.06
CA MET A 27 16.22 -5.38 0.88
C MET A 27 16.06 -5.72 2.37
N GLU A 28 15.18 -6.67 2.70
CA GLU A 28 14.95 -7.12 4.08
C GLU A 28 16.24 -7.64 4.73
N GLN A 29 16.99 -8.48 4.03
CA GLN A 29 18.28 -8.99 4.52
C GLN A 29 19.29 -7.87 4.81
N VAL A 30 19.30 -6.82 3.98
CA VAL A 30 20.15 -5.64 4.22
C VAL A 30 19.70 -4.91 5.47
N PHE A 31 18.41 -4.60 5.63
CA PHE A 31 17.91 -3.91 6.83
C PHE A 31 18.18 -4.70 8.12
N GLN A 32 17.93 -6.01 8.11
CA GLN A 32 18.20 -6.89 9.26
C GLN A 32 19.69 -6.93 9.62
N ARG A 33 20.60 -6.92 8.63
CA ARG A 33 22.05 -6.87 8.86
C ARG A 33 22.47 -5.64 9.67
N TYR A 34 21.77 -4.51 9.50
CA TYR A 34 22.04 -3.27 10.23
C TYR A 34 21.18 -3.09 11.48
N GLY A 35 20.49 -4.13 11.94
CA GLY A 35 19.74 -4.13 13.20
C GLY A 35 18.38 -3.43 13.14
N PHE A 36 17.87 -3.13 11.95
CA PHE A 36 16.50 -2.62 11.80
C PHE A 36 15.49 -3.74 11.99
N LEU A 37 14.42 -3.45 12.73
CA LEU A 37 13.32 -4.37 12.96
C LEU A 37 12.17 -4.07 11.98
N PRO A 38 11.50 -5.11 11.45
CA PRO A 38 10.31 -4.90 10.63
C PRO A 38 9.17 -4.33 11.47
N LEU A 39 8.40 -3.43 10.87
CA LEU A 39 7.17 -2.87 11.41
C LEU A 39 6.16 -2.78 10.27
N GLU A 40 4.94 -3.25 10.52
CA GLU A 40 3.82 -3.14 9.59
C GLU A 40 2.69 -2.39 10.30
N THR A 41 2.09 -1.43 9.61
CA THR A 41 0.90 -0.71 10.06
C THR A 41 -0.29 -1.15 9.21
N PRO A 42 -1.54 -0.97 9.68
CA PRO A 42 -2.72 -1.25 8.86
C PRO A 42 -2.67 -0.53 7.51
N ALA A 43 -3.29 -1.12 6.49
CA ALA A 43 -3.40 -0.52 5.16
C ALA A 43 -4.27 0.76 5.13
N MET A 44 -5.00 1.02 6.22
CA MET A 44 -5.96 2.11 6.37
C MET A 44 -5.68 2.79 7.72
N GLU A 45 -5.66 4.11 7.72
CA GLU A 45 -5.45 4.94 8.92
C GLU A 45 -6.60 5.94 9.06
N ASN A 46 -6.76 6.52 10.25
CA ASN A 46 -7.72 7.61 10.44
C ASN A 46 -7.39 8.77 9.49
N LEU A 47 -8.43 9.41 8.92
CA LEU A 47 -8.22 10.50 7.97
C LEU A 47 -7.41 11.65 8.59
N GLU A 48 -7.68 11.99 9.87
CA GLU A 48 -6.93 12.99 10.63
C GLU A 48 -5.43 12.67 10.76
N THR A 49 -5.05 11.39 10.73
CA THR A 49 -3.65 10.96 10.76
C THR A 49 -2.94 11.28 9.44
N LEU A 50 -3.65 11.36 8.33
CA LEU A 50 -3.08 11.50 6.98
C LEU A 50 -3.19 12.93 6.42
N THR A 51 -4.25 13.67 6.75
CA THR A 51 -4.51 15.01 6.21
C THR A 51 -3.50 16.06 6.70
N GLY A 52 -3.16 17.01 5.83
CA GLY A 52 -2.25 18.12 6.14
C GLY A 52 -0.77 17.76 6.18
N LYS A 53 -0.40 16.47 6.09
CA LYS A 53 1.00 16.01 6.08
C LYS A 53 1.66 16.11 4.71
N TYR A 54 0.87 16.12 3.64
CA TYR A 54 1.35 16.03 2.25
C TYR A 54 1.00 17.27 1.40
N GLY A 55 0.58 18.36 2.04
CA GLY A 55 0.09 19.57 1.37
C GLY A 55 -1.29 19.40 0.71
N GLU A 56 -1.84 20.49 0.18
CA GLU A 56 -3.19 20.50 -0.39
C GLU A 56 -3.36 19.55 -1.59
N GLU A 57 -2.31 19.37 -2.39
CA GLU A 57 -2.32 18.43 -3.51
C GLU A 57 -2.27 16.99 -3.04
N GLY A 58 -1.48 16.68 -2.01
CA GLY A 58 -1.36 15.33 -1.45
C GLY A 58 -2.67 14.84 -0.83
N ASP A 59 -3.42 15.72 -0.16
CA ASP A 59 -4.70 15.37 0.46
C ASP A 59 -5.77 14.96 -0.58
N ARG A 60 -5.65 15.46 -1.82
CA ARG A 60 -6.55 15.10 -2.93
C ARG A 60 -6.28 13.70 -3.49
N LEU A 61 -5.12 13.13 -3.20
CA LEU A 61 -4.69 11.82 -3.70
C LEU A 61 -5.00 10.67 -2.72
N ILE A 62 -5.55 10.97 -1.54
CA ILE A 62 -5.91 9.97 -0.53
C ILE A 62 -7.19 9.23 -0.93
N PHE A 63 -7.13 7.90 -0.98
CA PHE A 63 -8.32 7.05 -1.08
C PHE A 63 -9.08 7.05 0.24
N LYS A 64 -10.28 7.66 0.24
CA LYS A 64 -11.14 7.75 1.42
C LYS A 64 -12.10 6.56 1.47
N ILE A 65 -12.24 5.98 2.66
CA ILE A 65 -13.23 4.93 2.92
C ILE A 65 -14.50 5.61 3.41
N LEU A 66 -15.62 5.25 2.79
CA LEU A 66 -16.92 5.76 3.19
C LEU A 66 -17.35 5.08 4.48
N ASN A 67 -17.89 5.88 5.42
CA ASN A 67 -18.46 5.36 6.64
C ASN A 67 -19.67 4.48 6.30
N SER A 68 -19.74 3.29 6.90
CA SER A 68 -20.89 2.41 6.75
C SER A 68 -22.10 3.03 7.45
N GLY A 69 -23.07 3.56 6.68
CA GLY A 69 -24.25 4.22 7.23
C GLY A 69 -24.92 5.22 6.28
N ASP A 70 -24.16 5.81 5.36
CA ASP A 70 -24.72 6.69 4.33
C ASP A 70 -25.02 5.87 3.06
N ALA A 71 -26.29 5.44 2.94
CA ALA A 71 -26.90 4.92 1.72
C ALA A 71 -27.78 6.00 1.08
#